data_AF-C7E4Y5-F1
#
_entry.id   AF-C7E4Y5-F1
#
_cell.length_a   1.000
_cell.length_b   1.000
_cell.length_c   1.000
_cell.angle_alpha   90.00
_cell.angle_beta   90.00
_cell.angle_gamma   90.00
#
_symmetry.space_group_name_H-M   'P 1'
#
loop_
_entity.id
_entity.type
_entity.pdbx_description
1 polymer ?
#
loop_
_entity_poly.entity_id
_entity_poly.type
_entity_poly.pdbx_seq_one_letter_code
_entity_poly.pdbx_strand_id
1 'polypeptide(L)'
;GLHVDLAVTGCSDHDGEEVYNLDGEEMWFADFIKREGVEPQPPFIDHITYQDGTYQTAEANQQTCKSNLDVVRTAMKDFKIEH
;
A
#
# COMPACT_ATOMS: atom_id res chain seq x y z
N GLY A 1 18.45 17.14 5.97
CA GLY A 1 17.46 17.45 7.04
C GLY A 1 17.08 16.16 7.70
N LEU A 2 15.98 16.14 8.46
CA LEU A 2 15.25 14.89 8.72
C LEU A 2 14.26 14.70 7.57
N HIS A 3 14.03 13.44 7.19
CA HIS A 3 13.09 13.04 6.16
C HIS A 3 12.05 12.09 6.77
N VAL A 4 10.87 12.01 6.16
CA VAL A 4 9.78 11.13 6.57
C VAL A 4 9.50 10.12 5.47
N ASP A 5 9.81 8.86 5.75
CA ASP A 5 9.40 7.72 4.94
C ASP A 5 8.02 7.22 5.41
N LEU A 6 7.11 7.02 4.47
CA LEU A 6 5.79 6.45 4.74
C LEU A 6 5.47 5.32 3.75
N ALA A 7 5.27 4.12 4.30
CA ALA A 7 4.72 2.99 3.57
C ALA A 7 3.27 2.75 4.02
N VAL A 8 2.35 2.60 3.07
CA VAL A 8 0.95 2.28 3.34
C VAL A 8 0.55 1.05 2.54
N THR A 9 0.02 0.05 3.25
CA THR A 9 -0.72 -1.08 2.68
C THR A 9 -2.16 -0.97 3.14
N GLY A 10 -3.09 -0.88 2.20
CA GLY A 10 -4.52 -0.71 2.48
C GLY A 10 -5.37 -1.59 1.57
N CYS A 11 -6.54 -2.00 2.05
CA CYS A 11 -7.47 -2.79 1.27
C CYS A 11 -8.93 -2.52 1.66
N SER A 12 -9.80 -2.69 0.69
CA SER A 12 -11.25 -2.78 0.86
C SER A 12 -11.77 -4.08 0.21
N ASP A 13 -13.09 -4.24 0.16
CA ASP A 13 -13.72 -5.34 -0.58
C ASP A 13 -13.40 -5.32 -2.08
N HIS A 14 -13.08 -4.14 -2.62
CA HIS A 14 -12.95 -3.91 -4.05
C HIS A 14 -11.54 -3.46 -4.44
N ASP A 15 -10.90 -2.68 -3.56
CA ASP A 15 -9.69 -1.93 -3.89
C ASP A 15 -8.50 -2.37 -3.02
N GLY A 16 -7.32 -2.05 -3.50
CA GLY A 16 -6.04 -2.25 -2.84
C GLY A 16 -5.14 -1.07 -3.03
N GLU A 17 -4.32 -0.82 -2.04
CA GLU A 17 -3.37 0.27 -2.00
C GLU A 17 -2.03 -0.27 -1.48
N GLU A 18 -0.96 0.00 -2.20
CA GLU A 18 0.40 -0.16 -1.70
C GLU A 18 1.22 1.02 -2.24
N VAL A 19 1.68 1.89 -1.35
CA VAL A 19 2.44 3.11 -1.71
C VAL A 19 3.66 3.30 -0.83
N TYR A 20 4.73 3.82 -1.44
CA TYR A 20 5.92 4.29 -0.75
C TYR A 20 6.10 5.78 -1.01
N ASN A 21 6.20 6.57 0.06
CA ASN A 21 6.30 8.01 0.01
C ASN A 21 7.55 8.51 0.75
N LEU A 22 8.09 9.62 0.27
CA LEU A 22 9.17 10.37 0.90
C LEU A 22 8.76 11.83 1.03
N ASP A 23 8.70 12.34 2.25
CA ASP A 23 8.28 13.72 2.55
C ASP A 23 6.91 14.12 1.95
N GLY A 24 6.03 13.15 1.75
CA GLY A 24 4.70 13.33 1.17
C GLY A 24 4.64 13.25 -0.36
N GLU A 25 5.76 12.98 -1.03
CA GLU A 25 5.82 12.68 -2.47
C GLU A 25 5.83 11.17 -2.70
N GLU A 26 5.03 10.68 -3.65
CA GLU A 26 4.97 9.27 -4.02
C GLU A 26 6.24 8.86 -4.78
N MET A 27 6.99 7.93 -4.20
CA MET A 27 8.16 7.34 -4.84
C MET A 27 7.79 6.14 -5.70
N TRP A 28 6.77 5.38 -5.25
CA TRP A 28 6.28 4.19 -5.92
C TRP A 28 4.86 3.84 -5.47
N PHE A 29 4.05 3.28 -6.38
CA PHE A 29 2.76 2.67 -6.03
C PHE A 29 2.46 1.41 -6.86
N ALA A 30 1.65 0.52 -6.30
CA ALA A 30 1.13 -0.65 -7.01
C ALA A 30 -0.13 -0.28 -7.81
N ASP A 31 -0.03 -0.25 -9.15
CA ASP A 31 -1.22 -0.18 -9.99
C ASP A 31 -1.80 -1.60 -10.15
N PHE A 32 -2.69 -1.99 -9.24
CA PHE A 32 -3.32 -3.32 -9.27
C PHE A 32 -4.25 -3.54 -10.49
N ILE A 33 -4.68 -2.46 -11.18
CA ILE A 33 -5.48 -2.56 -12.39
C ILE A 33 -4.59 -2.95 -13.57
N LYS A 34 -3.46 -2.25 -13.73
CA LYS A 34 -2.47 -2.53 -14.80
C LYS A 34 -1.51 -3.67 -14.46
N ARG A 35 -1.47 -4.08 -13.19
CA ARG A 35 -0.62 -5.12 -12.63
C ARG A 35 0.87 -4.79 -12.74
N GLU A 36 1.23 -3.58 -12.38
CA GLU A 36 2.61 -3.10 -12.40
C GLU A 36 2.91 -2.19 -11.20
N GLY A 37 4.20 -2.07 -10.89
CA GLY A 37 4.69 -1.01 -10.00
C GLY A 37 4.98 0.24 -10.80
N VAL A 38 4.50 1.40 -10.34
CA VAL A 38 4.69 2.68 -11.00
C VAL A 38 5.58 3.56 -10.14
N GLU A 39 6.56 4.23 -10.76
CA GLU A 39 7.49 5.15 -10.10
C GLU A 39 7.19 6.58 -10.61
N PRO A 40 6.25 7.32 -10.00
CA PRO A 40 5.75 8.60 -10.51
C PRO A 40 6.69 9.78 -10.23
N GLN A 41 7.99 9.50 -10.14
CA GLN A 41 9.02 10.47 -9.80
C GLN A 41 9.12 11.58 -10.86
N PRO A 42 9.32 12.84 -10.44
CA PRO A 42 9.49 13.94 -11.38
C PRO A 42 10.71 13.76 -12.30
N PRO A 43 10.67 14.21 -13.55
CA PRO A 43 11.75 13.98 -14.52
C PRO A 43 13.03 14.79 -14.24
N PHE A 44 13.03 15.64 -13.20
CA PHE A 44 14.17 16.48 -12.83
C PHE A 44 15.06 15.87 -11.74
N ILE A 45 14.65 14.75 -11.12
CA ILE A 45 15.47 14.03 -10.15
C ILE A 45 16.21 12.87 -10.82
N ASP A 46 17.28 12.41 -10.20
CA ASP A 46 17.86 11.11 -10.54
C ASP A 46 16.87 10.02 -10.15
N HIS A 47 16.44 9.25 -11.14
CA HIS A 47 15.37 8.26 -10.98
C HIS A 47 15.79 7.14 -10.04
N ILE A 48 14.96 6.87 -9.03
CA ILE A 48 15.14 5.79 -8.06
C ILE A 48 14.28 4.61 -8.49
N THR A 49 14.89 3.44 -8.64
CA THR A 49 14.18 2.22 -9.04
C THR A 49 14.05 1.24 -7.89
N TYR A 50 12.85 0.71 -7.71
CA TYR A 50 12.55 -0.36 -6.77
C TYR A 50 12.93 -1.72 -7.35
N GLN A 51 13.32 -2.63 -6.48
CA GLN A 51 13.81 -3.94 -6.88
C GLN A 51 12.77 -4.79 -7.62
N ASP A 52 13.23 -5.67 -8.49
CA ASP A 52 12.41 -6.73 -9.06
C ASP A 52 11.72 -7.53 -7.93
N GLY A 53 10.43 -7.82 -8.10
CA GLY A 53 9.64 -8.48 -7.05
C GLY A 53 8.81 -7.53 -6.18
N THR A 54 9.00 -6.22 -6.28
CA THR A 54 8.27 -5.24 -5.45
C THR A 54 6.75 -5.31 -5.69
N TYR A 55 6.32 -5.37 -6.95
CA TYR A 55 4.89 -5.52 -7.27
C TYR A 55 4.29 -6.85 -6.78
N GLN A 56 5.02 -7.96 -6.93
CA GLN A 56 4.59 -9.28 -6.45
C GLN A 56 4.47 -9.30 -4.92
N THR A 57 5.33 -8.55 -4.24
CA THR A 57 5.23 -8.35 -2.78
C THR A 57 3.97 -7.57 -2.44
N ALA A 58 3.63 -6.52 -3.20
CA ALA A 58 2.38 -5.79 -3.03
C ALA A 58 1.15 -6.68 -3.24
N GLU A 59 1.17 -7.61 -4.21
CA GLU A 59 0.10 -8.60 -4.37
C GLU A 59 -0.05 -9.49 -3.12
N ALA A 60 1.05 -9.96 -2.54
CA ALA A 60 1.02 -10.76 -1.31
C ALA A 60 0.53 -9.95 -0.10
N ASN A 61 0.94 -8.69 0.01
CA ASN A 61 0.50 -7.76 1.05
C ASN A 61 -1.01 -7.49 0.91
N GLN A 62 -1.51 -7.35 -0.31
CA GLN A 62 -2.92 -7.15 -0.57
C GLN A 62 -3.78 -8.36 -0.16
N GLN A 63 -3.31 -9.58 -0.40
CA GLN A 63 -3.98 -10.79 0.11
C GLN A 63 -3.98 -10.87 1.64
N THR A 64 -2.86 -10.49 2.25
CA THR A 64 -2.72 -10.44 3.72
C THR A 64 -3.68 -9.41 4.32
N CYS A 65 -3.76 -8.22 3.74
CA CYS A 65 -4.66 -7.16 4.19
C CYS A 65 -6.12 -7.63 4.16
N LYS A 66 -6.58 -8.23 3.05
CA LYS A 66 -7.95 -8.74 2.92
C LYS A 66 -8.26 -9.82 3.95
N SER A 67 -7.33 -10.74 4.16
CA SER A 67 -7.46 -11.78 5.18
C SER A 67 -7.60 -11.18 6.59
N ASN A 68 -6.79 -10.15 6.90
CA ASN A 68 -6.88 -9.45 8.18
C ASN A 68 -8.19 -8.68 8.33
N LEU A 69 -8.68 -8.04 7.26
CA LEU A 69 -9.95 -7.33 7.25
C LEU A 69 -11.12 -8.27 7.56
N ASP A 70 -11.13 -9.48 7.00
CA ASP A 70 -12.15 -10.50 7.27
C ASP A 70 -12.12 -10.99 8.72
N VAL A 71 -10.91 -11.21 9.27
CA VAL A 71 -10.73 -11.59 10.68
C VAL A 71 -11.26 -10.49 11.60
N VAL A 72 -10.87 -9.23 11.36
CA VAL A 72 -11.30 -8.10 12.18
C VAL A 72 -12.82 -7.91 12.08
N ARG A 73 -13.41 -7.99 10.88
CA ARG A 73 -14.87 -7.92 10.71
C ARG A 73 -15.60 -9.01 11.48
N THR A 74 -15.08 -10.23 11.46
CA THR A 74 -15.65 -11.35 12.21
C THR A 74 -15.57 -11.10 13.71
N ALA A 75 -14.41 -10.68 14.20
CA ALA A 75 -14.19 -10.39 15.62
C ALA A 75 -15.05 -9.23 16.13
N MET A 76 -15.25 -8.20 15.30
CA MET A 76 -15.98 -6.98 15.66
C MET A 76 -17.48 -7.03 15.38
N LYS A 77 -17.99 -8.10 14.75
CA LYS A 77 -19.40 -8.22 14.32
C LYS A 77 -20.41 -7.96 15.45
N ASP A 78 -20.11 -8.43 16.65
CA ASP A 78 -20.99 -8.34 17.82
C ASP A 78 -20.46 -7.37 18.90
N PHE A 79 -19.42 -6.58 18.57
CA PHE A 79 -18.81 -5.66 19.51
C PHE A 79 -19.76 -4.50 19.82
N LYS A 80 -20.12 -4.34 21.09
CA LYS A 80 -20.96 -3.23 21.56
C LYS A 80 -20.07 -2.06 21.96
N ILE A 81 -20.26 -0.92 21.31
CA ILE A 81 -19.62 0.33 21.71
C ILE A 81 -20.43 0.87 22.89
N GLU A 82 -19.81 0.99 24.07
CA GLU A 82 -20.39 1.68 25.21
C GLU A 82 -20.27 3.20 24.99
N HIS A 83 -21.33 3.94 25.31
CA HIS A 83 -21.43 5.39 25.18
C HIS A 83 -21.28 6.08 26.54
#